data_AF-A0A8J5JZJ9-F1
#
_entry.id   AF-A0A8J5JZJ9-F1
#
_cell.length_a   1.000
_cell.length_b   1.000
_cell.length_c   1.000
_cell.angle_alpha   90.00
_cell.angle_beta   90.00
_cell.angle_gamma   90.00
#
_symmetry.space_group_name_H-M   'P 1'
#
loop_
_entity.id
_entity.type
_entity.pdbx_description
1 polymer ?
#
loop_
_entity_poly.entity_id
_entity_poly.type
_entity_poly.pdbx_seq_one_letter_code
_entity_poly.pdbx_strand_id
1 'polypeptide(L)'
;MKNNYRWHECNNIDSLYGGVTNSNSQGPPPPPTIKQSSLRVGEDCMVYRCMECGEPLEEFSNNDLGLCIIILSTFVYRQPGLAAPLLPRMLKTVARVSGSELFSWQFESSIHLPGSATSIGRQFLRCVLHQLAPNQIFNQIFFTNIEEYQRVQLFKTLAQALTDFNELNPSAPIQLLLENQNSKKVLPTENLSHLLGNVASYMECVGQDGGGGLSSSLVPLFDTFLRKVFLCINVMTDLNPVLRILVAILRIPGVSSHKSILDPVSKLVSYSIQNSVMKYEHLSDLCHLCNRIFSRERDKLLLPRLVVYELVQALKFKTSIPDTNLVLLVQLVVQDSGGTLGSNTVVGDLPRDVQDIHNLPNTCAAECMRSHLHDALEFIADVHTLTKVKSNCRSSVGLNEDTMGGLVKAGISQYLALEITRGNSRDNRAITKYLPWLNNPPTTVQQGPREFIDCVSHIRLLSWLLLGALTHTCLVGSSASMVCQPIPPEASCHIADHIQLWTVYLEQGAGSPGSDTYSSTSAILTDFWAKVTPGILQLVSHSKV
;
A
#
# COMPACT_ATOMS: atom_id res chain seq x y z
N MET A 1 -16.44 24.04 30.70
CA MET A 1 -15.05 23.70 30.33
C MET A 1 -14.89 24.07 28.86
N LYS A 2 -14.22 25.21 28.60
CA LYS A 2 -14.03 25.78 27.26
C LYS A 2 -12.76 25.18 26.67
N ASN A 3 -12.88 24.36 25.62
CA ASN A 3 -11.74 23.88 24.87
C ASN A 3 -11.39 24.91 23.78
N ASN A 4 -10.26 25.58 23.95
CA ASN A 4 -9.67 26.46 22.96
C ASN A 4 -9.00 25.63 21.85
N TYR A 5 -9.39 25.87 20.60
CA TYR A 5 -8.76 25.31 19.42
C TYR A 5 -7.51 26.15 19.06
N ARG A 6 -6.35 25.50 18.93
CA ARG A 6 -5.13 26.10 18.37
C ARG A 6 -5.03 25.78 16.88
N TRP A 7 -4.62 26.75 16.07
CA TRP A 7 -4.25 26.55 14.67
C TRP A 7 -2.93 27.24 14.34
N HIS A 8 -2.14 26.50 13.56
CA HIS A 8 -0.86 26.83 12.95
C HIS A 8 -1.09 26.86 11.42
N GLU A 9 -0.70 27.94 10.73
CA GLU A 9 0.11 27.79 9.50
C GLU A 9 0.88 29.06 9.06
N CYS A 10 2.13 28.83 8.62
CA CYS A 10 3.16 29.79 8.25
C CYS A 10 3.21 30.00 6.72
N ASN A 11 3.43 31.24 6.27
CA ASN A 11 3.89 31.54 4.91
C ASN A 11 5.09 32.48 5.01
N ASN A 12 6.27 31.95 4.67
CA ASN A 12 7.50 32.70 4.51
C ASN A 12 7.38 33.66 3.33
N ILE A 13 7.53 34.96 3.60
CA ILE A 13 8.09 35.91 2.64
C ILE A 13 9.22 36.63 3.37
N ASP A 14 10.44 36.30 2.97
CA ASP A 14 11.68 36.90 3.46
C ASP A 14 11.71 38.41 3.26
N SER A 15 11.97 39.07 4.37
CA SER A 15 12.85 40.23 4.56
C SER A 15 13.17 41.12 3.35
N LEU A 16 12.78 42.39 3.47
CA LEU A 16 13.60 43.51 3.01
C LEU A 16 13.32 44.74 3.89
N TYR A 17 14.42 45.35 4.35
CA TYR A 17 14.56 46.59 5.12
C TYR A 17 14.62 46.48 6.66
N GLY A 18 15.84 46.16 7.14
CA GLY A 18 16.76 47.18 7.66
C GLY A 18 16.27 48.02 8.85
N GLY A 19 16.88 47.80 10.02
CA GLY A 19 16.76 48.70 11.15
C GLY A 19 17.40 50.07 10.91
N VAL A 20 17.00 51.05 11.72
CA VAL A 20 17.83 52.05 12.43
C VAL A 20 16.92 53.01 13.23
N THR A 21 17.40 53.28 14.44
CA THR A 21 17.07 54.19 15.55
C THR A 21 16.19 55.46 15.35
N ASN A 22 15.42 55.75 16.42
CA ASN A 22 15.00 57.04 17.01
C ASN A 22 15.26 58.35 16.21
N SER A 23 14.19 59.11 15.96
CA SER A 23 14.17 60.57 16.19
C SER A 23 12.74 61.14 16.21
N ASN A 24 12.50 62.04 17.18
CA ASN A 24 11.29 62.86 17.30
C ASN A 24 11.14 63.77 16.07
N SER A 25 9.97 63.74 15.42
CA SER A 25 9.42 64.92 14.74
C SER A 25 7.91 64.78 14.58
N GLN A 26 7.17 65.82 15.01
CA GLN A 26 5.73 65.94 14.90
C GLN A 26 5.35 66.24 13.44
N GLY A 27 4.51 65.39 12.86
CA GLY A 27 3.81 65.62 11.59
C GLY A 27 2.30 65.43 11.76
N PRO A 28 1.46 66.02 10.90
CA PRO A 28 0.00 65.98 11.03
C PRO A 28 -0.52 64.53 10.86
N PRO A 29 -1.67 64.18 11.45
CA PRO A 29 -2.15 62.81 11.43
C PRO A 29 -2.56 62.41 10.00
N PRO A 30 -2.36 61.13 9.62
CA PRO A 30 -2.86 60.60 8.35
C PRO A 30 -4.41 60.55 8.35
N PRO A 31 -5.05 60.52 7.17
CA PRO A 31 -6.51 60.50 7.06
C PRO A 31 -7.08 59.22 7.70
N PRO A 32 -8.33 59.24 8.18
CA PRO A 32 -8.88 58.16 8.98
C PRO A 32 -8.96 56.88 8.16
N THR A 33 -8.14 55.90 8.55
CA THR A 33 -8.25 54.51 8.15
C THR A 33 -9.66 54.01 8.45
N ILE A 34 -10.18 53.19 7.54
CA ILE A 34 -11.49 52.51 7.59
C ILE A 34 -11.78 52.08 9.02
N LYS A 35 -12.87 52.60 9.59
CA LYS A 35 -13.30 52.32 10.97
C LYS A 35 -13.28 50.81 11.22
N GLN A 36 -12.36 50.39 12.09
CA GLN A 36 -12.39 49.11 12.79
C GLN A 36 -13.78 48.91 13.41
N SER A 37 -14.29 47.68 13.38
CA SER A 37 -15.66 47.38 13.82
C SER A 37 -15.91 47.85 15.26
N SER A 38 -17.11 48.36 15.51
CA SER A 38 -17.53 48.99 16.77
C SER A 38 -17.77 48.00 17.92
N LEU A 39 -17.23 46.79 17.86
CA LEU A 39 -17.42 45.73 18.87
C LEU A 39 -16.27 45.63 19.88
N ARG A 40 -15.35 46.61 19.94
CA ARG A 40 -14.31 46.65 20.98
C ARG A 40 -14.91 46.89 22.36
N VAL A 41 -14.99 45.83 23.15
CA VAL A 41 -15.10 45.88 24.61
C VAL A 41 -13.69 46.13 25.18
N GLY A 42 -13.45 47.32 25.75
CA GLY A 42 -12.37 47.65 26.70
C GLY A 42 -10.92 47.75 26.18
N GLU A 43 -10.14 48.67 26.75
CA GLU A 43 -8.69 48.82 26.50
C GLU A 43 -7.83 47.68 27.09
N ASP A 44 -8.40 46.81 27.94
CA ASP A 44 -7.73 45.67 28.58
C ASP A 44 -8.00 44.30 27.91
N CYS A 45 -8.38 44.30 26.63
CA CYS A 45 -8.71 43.05 25.94
C CYS A 45 -7.42 42.32 25.51
N MET A 46 -7.16 41.12 26.05
CA MET A 46 -6.05 40.27 25.60
C MET A 46 -6.23 39.94 24.12
N VAL A 47 -5.45 40.60 23.26
CA VAL A 47 -5.44 40.32 21.82
C VAL A 47 -4.64 39.03 21.61
N TYR A 48 -5.36 37.92 21.51
CA TYR A 48 -4.75 36.66 21.08
C TYR A 48 -4.16 36.88 19.69
N ARG A 49 -2.91 36.48 19.48
CA ARG A 49 -2.22 36.55 18.19
C ARG A 49 -1.96 35.14 17.70
N CYS A 50 -2.00 34.96 16.39
CA CYS A 50 -1.55 33.72 15.78
C CYS A 50 -0.07 33.51 16.16
N MET A 51 0.27 32.35 16.73
CA MET A 51 1.62 32.03 17.19
C MET A 51 2.62 31.87 16.03
N GLU A 52 2.15 31.84 14.78
CA GLU A 52 2.99 31.67 13.61
C GLU A 52 3.07 32.91 12.71
N CYS A 53 1.94 33.57 12.43
CA CYS A 53 1.96 34.78 11.59
C CYS A 53 1.88 36.09 12.38
N GLY A 54 1.68 36.05 13.70
CA GLY A 54 1.65 37.24 14.56
C GLY A 54 0.41 38.14 14.41
N GLU A 55 -0.46 37.87 13.45
CA GLU A 55 -1.70 38.61 13.22
C GLU A 55 -2.67 38.45 14.41
N PRO A 56 -3.43 39.52 14.77
CA PRO A 56 -4.42 39.44 15.82
C PRO A 56 -5.54 38.50 15.40
N LEU A 57 -5.90 37.58 16.28
CA LEU A 57 -7.06 36.71 16.12
C LEU A 57 -8.31 37.53 16.37
N GLU A 58 -9.19 37.54 15.38
CA GLU A 58 -10.49 38.17 15.45
C GLU A 58 -11.55 37.09 15.68
N GLU A 59 -12.37 37.27 16.71
CA GLU A 59 -13.51 36.39 17.00
C GLU A 59 -14.75 36.94 16.28
N PHE A 60 -15.34 36.09 15.43
CA PHE A 60 -16.58 36.41 14.71
C PHE A 60 -17.70 35.49 15.18
N SER A 61 -18.91 36.04 15.33
CA SER A 61 -20.07 35.19 15.56
C SER A 61 -20.38 34.37 14.31
N ASN A 62 -21.11 33.25 14.50
CA ASN A 62 -21.55 32.43 13.36
C ASN A 62 -22.40 33.24 12.36
N ASN A 63 -23.17 34.21 12.84
CA ASN A 63 -23.97 35.10 11.99
C ASN A 63 -23.09 36.05 11.18
N ASP A 64 -22.06 36.64 11.79
CA ASP A 64 -21.14 37.55 11.10
C ASP A 64 -20.37 36.82 10.00
N LEU A 65 -19.88 35.61 10.30
CA LEU A 65 -19.24 34.75 9.29
C LEU A 65 -20.20 34.40 8.15
N GLY A 66 -21.45 34.11 8.45
CA GLY A 66 -22.49 33.88 7.44
C GLY A 66 -22.69 35.08 6.52
N LEU A 67 -22.79 36.29 7.08
CA LEU A 67 -22.91 37.54 6.31
C LEU A 67 -21.67 37.80 5.44
N CYS A 68 -20.47 37.56 5.97
CA CYS A 68 -19.23 37.65 5.19
C CYS A 68 -19.26 36.72 3.98
N ILE A 69 -19.69 35.46 4.15
CA ILE A 69 -19.80 34.50 3.05
C ILE A 69 -20.84 34.95 2.01
N ILE A 70 -21.96 35.53 2.44
CA ILE A 70 -22.99 36.07 1.52
C ILE A 70 -22.42 37.24 0.69
N ILE A 71 -21.64 38.13 1.31
CA ILE A 71 -20.95 39.23 0.62
C ILE A 71 -19.97 38.67 -0.41
N LEU A 72 -19.18 37.67 -0.04
CA LEU A 72 -18.26 36.98 -0.95
C LEU A 72 -19.00 36.33 -2.12
N SER A 73 -20.13 35.65 -1.86
CA SER A 73 -21.00 35.07 -2.90
C SER A 73 -21.48 36.13 -3.88
N THR A 74 -21.96 37.25 -3.35
CA THR A 74 -22.46 38.38 -4.14
C THR A 74 -21.36 39.00 -4.99
N PHE A 75 -20.14 39.11 -4.45
CA PHE A 75 -18.98 39.61 -5.17
C PHE A 75 -18.59 38.72 -6.35
N VAL A 76 -18.50 37.39 -6.14
CA VAL A 76 -18.22 36.42 -7.22
C VAL A 76 -19.28 36.51 -8.31
N TYR A 77 -20.55 36.60 -7.92
CA TYR A 77 -21.66 36.68 -8.87
C TYR A 77 -21.66 37.97 -9.69
N ARG A 78 -21.45 39.13 -9.05
CA ARG A 78 -21.53 40.44 -9.72
C ARG A 78 -20.29 40.83 -10.51
N GLN A 79 -19.10 40.45 -10.04
CA GLN A 79 -17.83 40.86 -10.63
C GLN A 79 -16.88 39.65 -10.80
N PRO A 80 -17.24 38.65 -11.62
CA PRO A 80 -16.47 37.41 -11.76
C PRO A 80 -15.04 37.66 -12.24
N GLY A 81 -14.81 38.67 -13.09
CA GLY A 81 -13.46 39.02 -13.57
C GLY A 81 -12.51 39.51 -12.47
N LEU A 82 -13.02 40.29 -11.50
CA LEU A 82 -12.23 40.75 -10.35
C LEU A 82 -12.13 39.68 -9.26
N ALA A 83 -13.13 38.82 -9.15
CA ALA A 83 -13.14 37.71 -8.20
C ALA A 83 -12.22 36.55 -8.61
N ALA A 84 -12.02 36.32 -9.92
CA ALA A 84 -11.23 35.21 -10.46
C ALA A 84 -9.84 35.01 -9.77
N PRO A 85 -8.97 36.02 -9.61
CA PRO A 85 -7.68 35.83 -8.95
C PRO A 85 -7.80 35.50 -7.44
N LEU A 86 -8.90 35.89 -6.79
CA LEU A 86 -9.14 35.66 -5.37
C LEU A 86 -9.87 34.34 -5.11
N LEU A 87 -10.46 33.75 -6.15
CA LEU A 87 -11.34 32.60 -6.05
C LEU A 87 -10.70 31.39 -5.36
N PRO A 88 -9.43 31.01 -5.62
CA PRO A 88 -8.81 29.88 -4.90
C PRO A 88 -8.76 30.12 -3.39
N ARG A 89 -8.44 31.35 -2.96
CA ARG A 89 -8.40 31.74 -1.54
C ARG A 89 -9.80 31.76 -0.93
N MET A 90 -10.79 32.23 -1.68
CA MET A 90 -12.19 32.23 -1.26
C MET A 90 -12.70 30.79 -1.07
N LEU A 91 -12.50 29.92 -2.06
CA LEU A 91 -12.89 28.50 -1.98
C LEU A 91 -12.20 27.79 -0.81
N LYS A 92 -10.88 27.96 -0.64
CA LYS A 92 -10.14 27.38 0.49
C LYS A 92 -10.66 27.85 1.85
N THR A 93 -10.99 29.14 1.97
CA THR A 93 -11.45 29.72 3.23
C THR A 93 -12.87 29.31 3.55
N VAL A 94 -13.78 29.40 2.58
CA VAL A 94 -15.18 29.01 2.77
C VAL A 94 -15.30 27.50 2.96
N ALA A 95 -14.48 26.67 2.30
CA ALA A 95 -14.44 25.23 2.56
C ALA A 95 -14.04 24.91 4.00
N ARG A 96 -13.03 25.59 4.57
CA ARG A 96 -12.68 25.41 5.98
C ARG A 96 -13.84 25.75 6.92
N VAL A 97 -14.54 26.85 6.68
CA VAL A 97 -15.73 27.22 7.46
C VAL A 97 -16.86 26.20 7.27
N SER A 98 -17.10 25.75 6.04
CA SER A 98 -18.18 24.80 5.71
C SER A 98 -17.96 23.39 6.28
N GLY A 99 -16.70 23.00 6.41
CA GLY A 99 -16.27 21.74 7.03
C GLY A 99 -16.03 21.86 8.54
N SER A 100 -16.31 23.01 9.16
CA SER A 100 -16.21 23.15 10.62
C SER A 100 -17.44 22.57 11.30
N GLU A 101 -17.21 21.73 12.30
CA GLU A 101 -18.25 21.14 13.13
C GLU A 101 -18.39 21.98 14.41
N LEU A 102 -19.57 22.57 14.60
CA LEU A 102 -19.89 23.45 15.71
C LEU A 102 -20.33 22.65 16.95
N PHE A 103 -20.82 21.42 16.75
CA PHE A 103 -21.37 20.59 17.81
C PHE A 103 -20.99 19.12 17.65
N SER A 104 -20.79 18.43 18.77
CA SER A 104 -20.38 17.01 18.81
C SER A 104 -21.38 16.04 18.17
N TRP A 105 -22.66 16.40 18.04
CA TRP A 105 -23.66 15.56 17.37
C TRP A 105 -23.56 15.60 15.84
N GLN A 106 -22.83 16.57 15.28
CA GLN A 106 -22.63 16.69 13.83
C GLN A 106 -21.68 15.62 13.28
N PHE A 107 -20.94 14.93 14.15
CA PHE A 107 -20.18 13.73 13.79
C PHE A 107 -21.06 12.56 13.39
N GLU A 108 -22.30 12.49 13.90
CA GLU A 108 -23.19 11.33 13.76
C GLU A 108 -24.33 11.57 12.76
N SER A 109 -24.49 12.80 12.25
CA SER A 109 -25.60 13.13 11.34
C SER A 109 -25.20 14.11 10.23
N SER A 110 -25.69 13.86 9.02
CA SER A 110 -25.60 14.79 7.88
C SER A 110 -26.57 15.97 7.99
N ILE A 111 -27.18 16.18 9.16
CA ILE A 111 -28.18 17.23 9.38
C ILE A 111 -27.45 18.54 9.63
N HIS A 112 -27.63 19.49 8.73
CA HIS A 112 -27.06 20.83 8.85
C HIS A 112 -28.00 21.76 9.62
N LEU A 113 -27.43 22.61 10.47
CA LEU A 113 -28.18 23.67 11.14
C LEU A 113 -28.51 24.76 10.11
N PRO A 114 -29.79 24.94 9.71
CA PRO A 114 -30.14 25.92 8.69
C PRO A 114 -29.75 27.34 9.12
N GLY A 115 -29.24 28.13 8.18
CA GLY A 115 -28.83 29.52 8.44
C GLY A 115 -27.50 29.71 9.17
N SER A 116 -26.82 28.62 9.55
CA SER A 116 -25.46 28.70 10.08
C SER A 116 -24.43 29.08 8.99
N ALA A 117 -23.31 29.67 9.38
CA ALA A 117 -22.19 29.95 8.48
C ALA A 117 -21.71 28.71 7.71
N THR A 118 -21.80 27.52 8.32
CA THR A 118 -21.41 26.26 7.68
C THR A 118 -22.38 25.89 6.55
N SER A 119 -23.69 26.04 6.79
CA SER A 119 -24.73 25.83 5.76
C SER A 119 -24.65 26.88 4.65
N ILE A 120 -24.43 28.15 4.99
CA ILE A 120 -24.26 29.24 4.03
C ILE A 120 -23.00 29.01 3.18
N GLY A 121 -21.90 28.56 3.81
CA GLY A 121 -20.66 28.19 3.15
C GLY A 121 -20.84 27.05 2.15
N ARG A 122 -21.59 26.00 2.50
CA ARG A 122 -21.92 24.91 1.56
C ARG A 122 -22.69 25.43 0.35
N GLN A 123 -23.66 26.32 0.56
CA GLN A 123 -24.40 26.92 -0.56
C GLN A 123 -23.52 27.80 -1.44
N PHE A 124 -22.59 28.57 -0.85
CA PHE A 124 -21.57 29.30 -1.61
C PHE A 124 -20.77 28.34 -2.51
N LEU A 125 -20.28 27.23 -1.95
CA LEU A 125 -19.52 26.24 -2.72
C LEU A 125 -20.36 25.67 -3.88
N ARG A 126 -21.60 25.24 -3.63
CA ARG A 126 -22.52 24.74 -4.68
C ARG A 126 -22.70 25.75 -5.82
N CYS A 127 -23.08 26.99 -5.47
CA CYS A 127 -23.36 28.03 -6.46
C CYS A 127 -22.12 28.37 -7.30
N VAL A 128 -20.97 28.58 -6.64
CA VAL A 128 -19.74 28.98 -7.31
C VAL A 128 -19.20 27.85 -8.20
N LEU A 129 -19.18 26.61 -7.70
CA LEU A 129 -18.69 25.46 -8.46
C LEU A 129 -19.59 25.17 -9.66
N HIS A 130 -20.91 25.22 -9.49
CA HIS A 130 -21.86 25.03 -10.59
C HIS A 130 -21.72 26.13 -11.64
N GLN A 131 -21.67 27.40 -11.23
CA GLN A 131 -21.55 28.55 -12.14
C GLN A 131 -20.24 28.51 -12.94
N LEU A 132 -19.14 28.05 -12.33
CA LEU A 132 -17.82 28.04 -12.95
C LEU A 132 -17.44 26.69 -13.57
N ALA A 133 -18.29 25.67 -13.47
CA ALA A 133 -18.08 24.37 -14.11
C ALA A 133 -17.81 24.49 -15.62
N PRO A 134 -18.57 25.30 -16.40
CA PRO A 134 -18.28 25.51 -17.83
C PRO A 134 -16.91 26.15 -18.08
N ASN A 135 -16.40 26.92 -17.12
CA ASN A 135 -15.10 27.60 -17.18
C ASN A 135 -13.95 26.73 -16.64
N GLN A 136 -14.14 25.41 -16.55
CA GLN A 136 -13.10 24.45 -16.17
C GLN A 136 -12.52 24.67 -14.77
N ILE A 137 -13.31 25.18 -13.82
CA ILE A 137 -12.88 25.39 -12.43
C ILE A 137 -12.33 24.11 -11.79
N PHE A 138 -12.92 22.95 -12.09
CA PHE A 138 -12.45 21.67 -11.57
C PHE A 138 -11.03 21.33 -12.05
N ASN A 139 -10.69 21.62 -13.32
CA ASN A 139 -9.31 21.46 -13.78
C ASN A 139 -8.37 22.31 -12.92
N GLN A 140 -8.70 23.58 -12.68
CA GLN A 140 -7.86 24.45 -11.86
C GLN A 140 -7.70 23.93 -10.43
N ILE A 141 -8.80 23.51 -9.79
CA ILE A 141 -8.77 22.94 -8.43
C ILE A 141 -7.87 21.70 -8.38
N PHE A 142 -8.03 20.76 -9.32
CA PHE A 142 -7.24 19.53 -9.32
C PHE A 142 -5.77 19.74 -9.69
N PHE A 143 -5.40 20.76 -10.47
CA PHE A 143 -4.00 21.11 -10.75
C PHE A 143 -3.34 21.97 -9.67
N THR A 144 -4.10 22.48 -8.70
CA THR A 144 -3.55 23.33 -7.64
C THR A 144 -2.64 22.51 -6.72
N ASN A 145 -1.47 23.05 -6.38
CA ASN A 145 -0.62 22.46 -5.35
C ASN A 145 -1.27 22.67 -3.97
N ILE A 146 -1.72 21.57 -3.35
CA ILE A 146 -2.38 21.56 -2.05
C ILE A 146 -1.60 20.63 -1.12
N GLU A 147 -1.22 21.14 0.05
CA GLU A 147 -0.49 20.38 1.06
C GLU A 147 -1.32 19.21 1.60
N GLU A 148 -0.66 18.09 1.94
CA GLU A 148 -1.32 16.81 2.22
C GLU A 148 -2.38 16.91 3.33
N TYR A 149 -2.07 17.58 4.46
CA TYR A 149 -2.98 17.67 5.61
C TYR A 149 -4.24 18.53 5.30
N GLN A 150 -4.13 19.50 4.39
CA GLN A 150 -5.25 20.34 3.94
C GLN A 150 -6.09 19.68 2.85
N ARG A 151 -5.47 18.82 2.05
CA ARG A 151 -6.07 18.22 0.85
C ARG A 151 -7.31 17.41 1.17
N VAL A 152 -7.22 16.52 2.16
CA VAL A 152 -8.35 15.66 2.56
C VAL A 152 -9.51 16.50 3.10
N GLN A 153 -9.22 17.48 3.96
CA GLN A 153 -10.27 18.35 4.52
C GLN A 153 -11.00 19.16 3.43
N LEU A 154 -10.25 19.72 2.47
CA LEU A 154 -10.82 20.46 1.35
C LEU A 154 -11.73 19.56 0.51
N PHE A 155 -11.22 18.42 0.04
CA PHE A 155 -11.99 17.55 -0.85
C PHE A 155 -13.16 16.86 -0.15
N LYS A 156 -13.04 16.52 1.14
CA LYS A 156 -14.17 16.05 1.95
C LYS A 156 -15.29 17.09 1.97
N THR A 157 -14.95 18.35 2.24
CA THR A 157 -15.95 19.42 2.27
C THR A 157 -16.59 19.63 0.90
N LEU A 158 -15.80 19.62 -0.18
CA LEU A 158 -16.31 19.78 -1.54
C LEU A 158 -17.24 18.62 -1.93
N ALA A 159 -16.85 17.37 -1.65
CA ALA A 159 -17.65 16.19 -1.94
C ALA A 159 -19.00 16.24 -1.19
N GLN A 160 -18.96 16.53 0.11
CA GLN A 160 -20.16 16.63 0.94
C GLN A 160 -21.08 17.79 0.52
N ALA A 161 -20.53 18.89 -0.01
CA ALA A 161 -21.34 19.98 -0.53
C ALA A 161 -22.13 19.59 -1.79
N LEU A 162 -21.72 18.54 -2.51
CA LEU A 162 -22.35 18.10 -3.77
C LEU A 162 -23.25 16.87 -3.60
N THR A 163 -23.23 16.19 -2.46
CA THR A 163 -23.93 14.90 -2.26
C THR A 163 -25.45 14.97 -2.47
N ASP A 164 -26.07 16.06 -2.07
CA ASP A 164 -27.51 16.34 -2.09
C ASP A 164 -27.89 17.42 -3.13
N PHE A 165 -26.99 17.75 -4.05
CA PHE A 165 -27.20 18.81 -5.04
C PHE A 165 -27.54 18.21 -6.42
N ASN A 166 -28.75 18.47 -6.90
CA ASN A 166 -29.31 17.81 -8.09
C ASN A 166 -28.65 18.28 -9.40
N GLU A 167 -28.24 19.55 -9.46
CA GLU A 167 -27.64 20.17 -10.64
C GLU A 167 -26.19 19.74 -10.85
N LEU A 168 -25.49 19.40 -9.76
CA LEU A 168 -24.09 18.95 -9.81
C LEU A 168 -23.84 17.89 -8.73
N ASN A 169 -23.78 16.64 -9.15
CA ASN A 169 -23.52 15.51 -8.26
C ASN A 169 -22.01 15.36 -7.93
N PRO A 170 -21.64 14.53 -6.93
CA PRO A 170 -20.24 14.32 -6.55
C PRO A 170 -19.36 13.66 -7.63
N SER A 171 -19.95 13.05 -8.66
CA SER A 171 -19.21 12.47 -9.79
C SER A 171 -18.80 13.53 -10.82
N ALA A 172 -19.53 14.64 -10.91
CA ALA A 172 -19.34 15.65 -11.95
C ALA A 172 -17.96 16.33 -11.95
N PRO A 173 -17.33 16.65 -10.79
CA PRO A 173 -15.96 17.20 -10.79
C PRO A 173 -14.94 16.31 -11.50
N ILE A 174 -15.02 14.99 -11.26
CA ILE A 174 -14.15 14.00 -11.90
C ILE A 174 -14.54 13.81 -13.37
N GLN A 175 -15.84 13.77 -13.67
CA GLN A 175 -16.32 13.63 -15.05
C GLN A 175 -15.78 14.75 -15.95
N LEU A 176 -15.99 16.02 -15.55
CA LEU A 176 -15.56 17.19 -16.32
C LEU A 176 -14.04 17.28 -16.45
N LEU A 177 -13.31 16.89 -15.39
CA LEU A 177 -11.86 16.78 -15.43
C LEU A 177 -11.41 15.75 -16.49
N LEU A 178 -11.95 14.53 -16.42
CA LEU A 178 -11.56 13.45 -17.32
C LEU A 178 -11.95 13.74 -18.77
N GLU A 179 -13.12 14.31 -19.03
CA GLU A 179 -13.53 14.75 -20.37
C GLU A 179 -12.52 15.78 -20.95
N ASN A 180 -12.11 16.77 -20.14
CA ASN A 180 -11.11 17.75 -20.55
C ASN A 180 -9.74 17.11 -20.84
N GLN A 181 -9.22 16.27 -19.94
CA GLN A 181 -7.93 15.61 -20.14
C GLN A 181 -7.97 14.59 -21.29
N ASN A 182 -9.10 13.92 -21.48
CA ASN A 182 -9.28 12.97 -22.58
C ASN A 182 -9.39 13.65 -23.95
N SER A 183 -9.81 14.92 -24.02
CA SER A 183 -9.79 15.71 -25.26
C SER A 183 -8.37 16.06 -25.74
N LYS A 184 -7.40 16.15 -24.83
CA LYS A 184 -6.00 16.48 -25.15
C LYS A 184 -5.27 15.27 -25.70
N LYS A 185 -4.38 15.45 -26.69
CA LYS A 185 -3.58 14.33 -27.24
C LYS A 185 -2.64 13.71 -26.20
N VAL A 186 -2.03 14.53 -25.36
CA VAL A 186 -1.05 14.13 -24.34
C VAL A 186 -1.41 14.82 -23.02
N LEU A 187 -1.13 14.16 -21.89
CA LEU A 187 -1.32 14.74 -20.56
C LEU A 187 -0.20 15.73 -20.22
N PRO A 188 -0.49 16.83 -19.50
CA PRO A 188 0.55 17.74 -19.02
C PRO A 188 1.39 17.06 -17.94
N THR A 189 2.71 17.07 -18.07
CA THR A 189 3.63 16.35 -17.17
C THR A 189 4.04 17.15 -15.93
N GLU A 190 4.19 18.48 -16.04
CA GLU A 190 4.75 19.34 -14.98
C GLU A 190 3.94 19.31 -13.66
N ASN A 191 2.61 19.15 -13.74
CA ASN A 191 1.73 19.12 -12.57
C ASN A 191 0.93 17.81 -12.44
N LEU A 192 1.37 16.75 -13.13
CA LEU A 192 0.65 15.48 -13.17
C LEU A 192 0.56 14.81 -11.80
N SER A 193 1.63 14.87 -11.01
CA SER A 193 1.66 14.31 -9.66
C SER A 193 0.65 14.98 -8.73
N HIS A 194 0.53 16.31 -8.79
CA HIS A 194 -0.47 17.06 -8.02
C HIS A 194 -1.89 16.72 -8.47
N LEU A 195 -2.12 16.67 -9.79
CA LEU A 195 -3.40 16.25 -10.38
C LEU A 195 -3.83 14.88 -9.84
N LEU A 196 -2.96 13.88 -9.94
CA LEU A 196 -3.29 12.52 -9.52
C LEU A 196 -3.47 12.42 -7.99
N GLY A 197 -2.64 13.13 -7.19
CA GLY A 197 -2.80 13.20 -5.74
C GLY A 197 -4.13 13.80 -5.31
N ASN A 198 -4.55 14.87 -5.99
CA ASN A 198 -5.83 15.54 -5.75
C ASN A 198 -7.03 14.69 -6.18
N VAL A 199 -6.95 14.03 -7.35
CA VAL A 199 -7.98 13.10 -7.82
C VAL A 199 -8.13 11.91 -6.87
N ALA A 200 -7.03 11.29 -6.46
CA ALA A 200 -7.05 10.19 -5.49
C ALA A 200 -7.76 10.59 -4.19
N SER A 201 -7.37 11.73 -3.64
CA SER A 201 -7.93 12.24 -2.37
C SER A 201 -9.42 12.57 -2.48
N TYR A 202 -9.85 13.17 -3.60
CA TYR A 202 -11.26 13.45 -3.84
C TYR A 202 -12.10 12.18 -3.97
N MET A 203 -11.63 11.19 -4.74
CA MET A 203 -12.35 9.93 -4.93
C MET A 203 -12.54 9.17 -3.61
N GLU A 204 -11.55 9.19 -2.73
CA GLU A 204 -11.65 8.58 -1.40
C GLU A 204 -12.68 9.30 -0.52
N CYS A 205 -12.78 10.62 -0.60
CA CYS A 205 -13.75 11.40 0.17
C CYS A 205 -15.21 11.14 -0.24
N VAL A 206 -15.47 10.83 -1.52
CA VAL A 206 -16.84 10.55 -2.01
C VAL A 206 -17.36 9.20 -1.49
N GLY A 207 -16.47 8.26 -1.16
CA GLY A 207 -16.84 6.88 -0.81
C GLY A 207 -17.08 6.57 0.68
N GLN A 208 -16.78 7.49 1.60
CA GLN A 208 -16.78 7.18 3.05
C GLN A 208 -18.10 7.44 3.79
N ASP A 209 -18.95 8.34 3.29
CA ASP A 209 -20.06 8.89 4.09
C ASP A 209 -21.46 8.54 3.54
N GLY A 210 -21.76 7.28 3.19
CA GLY A 210 -23.13 6.76 2.93
C GLY A 210 -24.00 7.45 1.85
N GLY A 211 -23.53 8.54 1.27
CA GLY A 211 -24.16 9.35 0.23
C GLY A 211 -23.70 8.92 -1.16
N GLY A 212 -24.51 9.21 -2.18
CA GLY A 212 -24.38 8.71 -3.54
C GLY A 212 -22.94 8.57 -4.02
N GLY A 213 -22.48 7.33 -4.19
CA GLY A 213 -21.13 7.01 -4.63
C GLY A 213 -20.85 7.49 -6.06
N LEU A 214 -19.61 7.28 -6.50
CA LEU A 214 -19.20 7.59 -7.86
C LEU A 214 -20.03 6.78 -8.90
N SER A 215 -20.40 7.45 -9.99
CA SER A 215 -21.18 6.85 -11.08
C SER A 215 -20.35 5.89 -11.94
N SER A 216 -20.96 4.80 -12.41
CA SER A 216 -20.36 3.88 -13.38
C SER A 216 -20.02 4.54 -14.72
N SER A 217 -20.67 5.67 -15.05
CA SER A 217 -20.36 6.47 -16.24
C SER A 217 -18.91 7.01 -16.27
N LEU A 218 -18.24 7.05 -15.12
CA LEU A 218 -16.84 7.46 -15.03
C LEU A 218 -15.86 6.38 -15.53
N VAL A 219 -16.25 5.10 -15.50
CA VAL A 219 -15.31 3.99 -15.78
C VAL A 219 -14.75 4.05 -17.22
N PRO A 220 -15.53 4.30 -18.28
CA PRO A 220 -14.99 4.50 -19.63
C PRO A 220 -14.05 5.71 -19.75
N LEU A 221 -14.34 6.80 -19.02
CA LEU A 221 -13.48 7.99 -19.01
C LEU A 221 -12.13 7.68 -18.33
N PHE A 222 -12.17 6.93 -17.23
CA PHE A 222 -10.97 6.44 -16.56
C PHE A 222 -10.17 5.46 -17.44
N ASP A 223 -10.82 4.57 -18.18
CA ASP A 223 -10.13 3.67 -19.12
C ASP A 223 -9.23 4.45 -20.08
N THR A 224 -9.79 5.47 -20.72
CA THR A 224 -9.06 6.34 -21.65
C THR A 224 -7.96 7.13 -20.94
N PHE A 225 -8.26 7.68 -19.76
CA PHE A 225 -7.32 8.48 -19.00
C PHE A 225 -6.12 7.65 -18.51
N LEU A 226 -6.35 6.48 -17.93
CA LEU A 226 -5.29 5.60 -17.43
C LEU A 226 -4.36 5.10 -18.54
N ARG A 227 -4.88 4.86 -19.75
CA ARG A 227 -4.05 4.56 -20.92
C ARG A 227 -3.07 5.70 -21.22
N LYS A 228 -3.52 6.95 -21.10
CA LYS A 228 -2.64 8.12 -21.29
C LYS A 228 -1.67 8.33 -20.12
N VAL A 229 -2.11 8.07 -18.88
CA VAL A 229 -1.21 8.06 -17.71
C VAL A 229 -0.07 7.06 -17.92
N PHE A 230 -0.39 5.85 -18.41
CA PHE A 230 0.64 4.84 -18.70
C PHE A 230 1.67 5.32 -19.74
N LEU A 231 1.28 6.15 -20.72
CA LEU A 231 2.21 6.68 -21.72
C LEU A 231 3.24 7.68 -21.16
N CYS A 232 3.00 8.25 -19.98
CA CYS A 232 3.89 9.22 -19.34
C CYS A 232 4.35 8.80 -17.93
N ILE A 233 4.10 7.54 -17.55
CA ILE A 233 4.39 7.02 -16.21
C ILE A 233 5.88 7.05 -15.86
N ASN A 234 6.76 6.96 -16.85
CA ASN A 234 8.21 7.00 -16.68
C ASN A 234 8.75 8.36 -16.22
N VAL A 235 7.97 9.43 -16.36
CA VAL A 235 8.33 10.77 -15.87
C VAL A 235 7.95 10.93 -14.39
N MET A 236 7.10 10.05 -13.85
CA MET A 236 6.61 10.14 -12.49
C MET A 236 7.60 9.55 -11.48
N THR A 237 7.82 10.27 -10.39
CA THR A 237 8.68 9.82 -9.28
C THR A 237 7.93 9.02 -8.22
N ASP A 238 6.63 9.31 -8.03
CA ASP A 238 5.77 8.63 -7.05
C ASP A 238 4.50 8.11 -7.75
N LEU A 239 4.24 6.81 -7.58
CA LEU A 239 3.09 6.11 -8.15
C LEU A 239 2.00 5.83 -7.10
N ASN A 240 2.19 6.23 -5.84
CA ASN A 240 1.19 6.04 -4.79
C ASN A 240 -0.18 6.65 -5.15
N PRO A 241 -0.28 7.89 -5.70
CA PRO A 241 -1.56 8.44 -6.12
C PRO A 241 -2.24 7.62 -7.23
N VAL A 242 -1.47 7.05 -8.15
CA VAL A 242 -2.00 6.20 -9.21
C VAL A 242 -2.65 4.97 -8.60
N LEU A 243 -1.94 4.27 -7.71
CA LEU A 243 -2.46 3.07 -7.04
C LEU A 243 -3.74 3.36 -6.24
N ARG A 244 -3.80 4.49 -5.52
CA ARG A 244 -5.01 4.95 -4.83
C ARG A 244 -6.19 5.15 -5.80
N ILE A 245 -5.95 5.77 -6.95
CA ILE A 245 -6.96 5.91 -8.02
C ILE A 245 -7.41 4.53 -8.53
N LEU A 246 -6.50 3.58 -8.77
CA LEU A 246 -6.87 2.24 -9.25
C LEU A 246 -7.79 1.52 -8.25
N VAL A 247 -7.47 1.58 -6.95
CA VAL A 247 -8.33 1.03 -5.89
C VAL A 247 -9.69 1.71 -5.89
N ALA A 248 -9.72 3.04 -5.96
CA ALA A 248 -10.97 3.81 -5.97
C ALA A 248 -11.84 3.51 -7.21
N ILE A 249 -11.23 3.33 -8.38
CA ILE A 249 -11.93 2.92 -9.61
C ILE A 249 -12.59 1.57 -9.43
N LEU A 250 -11.88 0.56 -8.88
CA LEU A 250 -12.47 -0.76 -8.67
C LEU A 250 -13.62 -0.73 -7.65
N ARG A 251 -13.62 0.22 -6.70
CA ARG A 251 -14.74 0.39 -5.75
C ARG A 251 -15.99 1.04 -6.37
N ILE A 252 -15.93 1.56 -7.60
CA ILE A 252 -17.10 2.16 -8.28
C ILE A 252 -18.18 1.08 -8.53
N PRO A 253 -19.44 1.31 -8.14
CA PRO A 253 -20.53 0.37 -8.44
C PRO A 253 -20.68 0.14 -9.95
N GLY A 254 -20.84 -1.12 -10.35
CA GLY A 254 -21.05 -1.48 -11.76
C GLY A 254 -19.78 -1.58 -12.63
N VAL A 255 -18.57 -1.46 -12.06
CA VAL A 255 -17.30 -1.65 -12.79
C VAL A 255 -17.20 -2.99 -13.54
N SER A 256 -17.87 -4.03 -13.04
CA SER A 256 -17.86 -5.37 -13.65
C SER A 256 -18.36 -5.42 -15.10
N SER A 257 -19.16 -4.43 -15.54
CA SER A 257 -19.61 -4.30 -16.92
C SER A 257 -18.54 -3.72 -17.86
N HIS A 258 -17.51 -3.06 -17.32
CA HIS A 258 -16.49 -2.30 -18.06
C HIS A 258 -15.11 -2.99 -18.05
N LYS A 259 -15.05 -4.24 -18.52
CA LYS A 259 -13.86 -5.10 -18.42
C LYS A 259 -12.59 -4.56 -19.08
N SER A 260 -12.71 -3.65 -20.04
CA SER A 260 -11.56 -3.05 -20.73
C SER A 260 -10.63 -2.32 -19.76
N ILE A 261 -11.16 -1.83 -18.63
CA ILE A 261 -10.42 -1.10 -17.59
C ILE A 261 -9.28 -1.93 -17.00
N LEU A 262 -9.42 -3.26 -17.02
CA LEU A 262 -8.42 -4.18 -16.48
C LEU A 262 -7.10 -4.14 -17.26
N ASP A 263 -7.11 -3.80 -18.55
CA ASP A 263 -5.88 -3.69 -19.35
C ASP A 263 -4.96 -2.55 -18.86
N PRO A 264 -5.40 -1.27 -18.78
CA PRO A 264 -4.55 -0.22 -18.22
C PRO A 264 -4.25 -0.43 -16.73
N VAL A 265 -5.20 -0.95 -15.93
CA VAL A 265 -4.96 -1.26 -14.51
C VAL A 265 -3.81 -2.27 -14.37
N SER A 266 -3.84 -3.38 -15.09
CA SER A 266 -2.79 -4.42 -15.01
C SER A 266 -1.41 -3.89 -15.43
N LYS A 267 -1.33 -3.09 -16.49
CA LYS A 267 -0.08 -2.47 -16.96
C LYS A 267 0.50 -1.50 -15.93
N LEU A 268 -0.34 -0.66 -15.33
CA LEU A 268 0.08 0.29 -14.30
C LEU A 268 0.56 -0.44 -13.03
N VAL A 269 -0.12 -1.51 -12.61
CA VAL A 269 0.30 -2.33 -11.47
C VAL A 269 1.64 -3.04 -11.75
N SER A 270 1.81 -3.68 -12.90
CA SER A 270 3.08 -4.31 -13.30
C SER A 270 4.23 -3.31 -13.29
N TYR A 271 4.04 -2.14 -13.91
CA TYR A 271 5.04 -1.08 -13.90
C TYR A 271 5.37 -0.60 -12.48
N SER A 272 4.37 -0.47 -11.61
CA SER A 272 4.54 -0.04 -10.22
C SER A 272 5.35 -1.06 -9.40
N ILE A 273 5.08 -2.35 -9.57
CA ILE A 273 5.84 -3.44 -8.93
C ILE A 273 7.32 -3.39 -9.32
N GLN A 274 7.63 -3.06 -10.57
CA GLN A 274 9.00 -3.07 -11.09
C GLN A 274 9.79 -1.79 -10.80
N ASN A 275 9.13 -0.63 -10.66
CA ASN A 275 9.79 0.67 -10.70
C ASN A 275 9.51 1.60 -9.52
N SER A 276 8.60 1.25 -8.60
CA SER A 276 8.26 2.10 -7.44
C SER A 276 8.13 1.29 -6.16
N VAL A 277 8.31 1.90 -4.99
CA VAL A 277 8.03 1.24 -3.71
C VAL A 277 6.52 1.24 -3.47
N MET A 278 5.92 0.07 -3.34
CA MET A 278 4.48 -0.10 -3.13
C MET A 278 4.14 -0.25 -1.65
N LYS A 279 2.90 0.08 -1.28
CA LYS A 279 2.32 -0.28 0.02
C LYS A 279 1.54 -1.58 -0.11
N TYR A 280 1.64 -2.44 0.90
CA TYR A 280 0.92 -3.71 0.95
C TYR A 280 -0.59 -3.56 0.75
N GLU A 281 -1.19 -2.58 1.44
CA GLU A 281 -2.63 -2.32 1.42
C GLU A 281 -3.16 -2.14 0.01
N HIS A 282 -2.47 -1.35 -0.82
CA HIS A 282 -2.88 -1.13 -2.21
C HIS A 282 -2.82 -2.42 -3.04
N LEU A 283 -1.76 -3.21 -2.88
CA LEU A 283 -1.60 -4.46 -3.63
C LEU A 283 -2.67 -5.48 -3.23
N SER A 284 -2.88 -5.66 -1.92
CA SER A 284 -3.89 -6.55 -1.35
C SER A 284 -5.31 -6.14 -1.78
N ASP A 285 -5.65 -4.86 -1.65
CA ASP A 285 -6.96 -4.32 -2.05
C ASP A 285 -7.23 -4.53 -3.54
N LEU A 286 -6.25 -4.25 -4.40
CA LEU A 286 -6.41 -4.42 -5.85
C LEU A 286 -6.72 -5.87 -6.21
N CYS A 287 -5.95 -6.83 -5.67
CA CYS A 287 -6.18 -8.25 -5.92
C CYS A 287 -7.53 -8.72 -5.34
N HIS A 288 -7.85 -8.33 -4.11
CA HIS A 288 -9.13 -8.67 -3.47
C HIS A 288 -10.33 -8.11 -4.21
N LEU A 289 -10.31 -6.83 -4.56
CA LEU A 289 -11.39 -6.17 -5.30
C LEU A 289 -11.56 -6.82 -6.68
N CYS A 290 -10.47 -7.08 -7.39
CA CYS A 290 -10.52 -7.77 -8.68
C CYS A 290 -11.19 -9.16 -8.57
N ASN A 291 -10.82 -9.94 -7.55
CA ASN A 291 -11.43 -11.24 -7.28
C ASN A 291 -12.93 -11.12 -6.94
N ARG A 292 -13.30 -10.11 -6.14
CA ARG A 292 -14.69 -9.92 -5.65
C ARG A 292 -15.65 -9.38 -6.72
N ILE A 293 -15.17 -8.49 -7.61
CA ILE A 293 -16.02 -7.75 -8.54
C ILE A 293 -16.33 -8.55 -9.81
N PHE A 294 -15.36 -9.31 -10.31
CA PHE A 294 -15.48 -10.00 -11.59
C PHE A 294 -15.82 -11.48 -11.38
N SER A 295 -16.79 -11.99 -12.14
CA SER A 295 -17.26 -13.38 -12.00
C SER A 295 -16.49 -14.39 -12.86
N ARG A 296 -15.98 -13.96 -14.03
CA ARG A 296 -15.23 -14.86 -14.93
C ARG A 296 -13.83 -15.08 -14.38
N GLU A 297 -13.40 -16.34 -14.33
CA GLU A 297 -12.11 -16.73 -13.77
C GLU A 297 -10.92 -15.97 -14.38
N ARG A 298 -10.93 -15.77 -15.71
CA ARG A 298 -9.92 -14.98 -16.42
C ARG A 298 -9.79 -13.56 -15.88
N ASP A 299 -10.92 -12.91 -15.63
CA ASP A 299 -10.99 -11.50 -15.24
C ASP A 299 -10.69 -11.37 -13.73
N LYS A 300 -11.29 -12.22 -12.90
CA LYS A 300 -11.15 -12.20 -11.43
C LYS A 300 -9.72 -12.49 -10.98
N LEU A 301 -9.01 -13.37 -11.69
CA LEU A 301 -7.63 -13.76 -11.38
C LEU A 301 -6.59 -12.95 -12.16
N LEU A 302 -6.99 -11.90 -12.91
CA LEU A 302 -6.04 -11.16 -13.73
C LEU A 302 -4.92 -10.51 -12.89
N LEU A 303 -5.30 -9.74 -11.86
CA LEU A 303 -4.31 -9.09 -10.98
C LEU A 303 -3.55 -10.10 -10.10
N PRO A 304 -4.19 -11.10 -9.46
CA PRO A 304 -3.47 -12.14 -8.74
C PRO A 304 -2.45 -12.89 -9.61
N ARG A 305 -2.81 -13.27 -10.85
CA ARG A 305 -1.89 -13.92 -11.80
C ARG A 305 -0.74 -13.00 -12.21
N LEU A 306 -1.02 -11.70 -12.41
CA LEU A 306 0.02 -10.72 -12.71
C LEU A 306 1.04 -10.62 -11.57
N VAL A 307 0.56 -10.48 -10.34
CA VAL A 307 1.40 -10.36 -9.14
C VAL A 307 2.27 -11.61 -8.95
N VAL A 308 1.68 -12.80 -9.09
CA VAL A 308 2.43 -14.07 -9.06
C VAL A 308 3.42 -14.18 -10.22
N TYR A 309 3.05 -13.72 -11.43
CA TYR A 309 3.95 -13.71 -12.57
C TYR A 309 5.21 -12.88 -12.29
N GLU A 310 5.05 -11.65 -11.78
CA GLU A 310 6.17 -10.77 -11.41
C GLU A 310 7.03 -11.41 -10.30
N LEU A 311 6.41 -12.00 -9.27
CA LEU A 311 7.11 -12.73 -8.22
C LEU A 311 7.95 -13.87 -8.80
N VAL A 312 7.37 -14.72 -9.65
CA VAL A 312 8.07 -15.86 -10.25
C VAL A 312 9.21 -15.39 -11.15
N GLN A 313 9.04 -14.31 -11.93
CA GLN A 313 10.16 -13.76 -12.70
C GLN A 313 11.30 -13.25 -11.80
N ALA A 314 10.97 -12.65 -10.65
CA ALA A 314 11.96 -12.19 -9.67
C ALA A 314 12.66 -13.38 -8.98
N LEU A 315 11.93 -14.43 -8.59
CA LEU A 315 12.51 -15.67 -8.03
C LEU A 315 13.44 -16.37 -9.03
N LYS A 316 13.14 -16.30 -10.33
CA LYS A 316 13.99 -16.84 -11.40
C LYS A 316 15.13 -15.90 -11.79
N PHE A 317 15.27 -14.75 -11.13
CA PHE A 317 16.26 -13.72 -11.41
C PHE A 317 16.22 -13.21 -12.86
N LYS A 318 15.03 -13.23 -13.49
CA LYS A 318 14.80 -12.72 -14.86
C LYS A 318 14.43 -11.25 -14.87
N THR A 319 13.84 -10.78 -13.79
CA THR A 319 13.51 -9.37 -13.56
C THR A 319 14.17 -8.90 -12.26
N SER A 320 14.44 -7.60 -12.20
CA SER A 320 14.96 -6.92 -11.02
C SER A 320 13.89 -5.96 -10.52
N ILE A 321 13.39 -6.21 -9.31
CA ILE A 321 12.37 -5.40 -8.65
C ILE A 321 12.94 -4.80 -7.35
N PRO A 322 12.32 -3.75 -6.79
CA PRO A 322 12.67 -3.26 -5.46
C PRO A 322 12.58 -4.38 -4.43
N ASP A 323 13.55 -4.43 -3.53
CA ASP A 323 13.61 -5.40 -2.43
C ASP A 323 12.35 -5.41 -1.54
N THR A 324 11.85 -4.23 -1.18
CA THR A 324 10.60 -4.03 -0.44
C THR A 324 9.43 -4.67 -1.16
N ASN A 325 9.32 -4.48 -2.47
CA ASN A 325 8.28 -5.11 -3.27
C ASN A 325 8.43 -6.63 -3.31
N LEU A 326 9.65 -7.17 -3.46
CA LEU A 326 9.86 -8.62 -3.42
C LEU A 326 9.32 -9.23 -2.12
N VAL A 327 9.62 -8.61 -0.98
CA VAL A 327 9.11 -9.04 0.34
C VAL A 327 7.58 -8.92 0.39
N LEU A 328 6.99 -7.84 -0.12
CA LEU A 328 5.54 -7.66 -0.18
C LEU A 328 4.83 -8.73 -1.02
N LEU A 329 5.39 -9.10 -2.18
CA LEU A 329 4.85 -10.14 -3.05
C LEU A 329 4.87 -11.51 -2.36
N VAL A 330 5.96 -11.83 -1.63
CA VAL A 330 6.05 -13.06 -0.84
C VAL A 330 5.05 -13.03 0.31
N GLN A 331 4.97 -11.91 1.05
CA GLN A 331 4.00 -11.74 2.14
C GLN A 331 2.57 -11.98 1.64
N LEU A 332 2.17 -11.42 0.49
CA LEU A 332 0.82 -11.59 -0.07
C LEU A 332 0.48 -13.07 -0.30
N VAL A 333 1.39 -13.82 -0.94
CA VAL A 333 1.20 -15.26 -1.23
C VAL A 333 1.16 -16.09 0.06
N VAL A 334 2.08 -15.81 0.99
CA VAL A 334 2.14 -16.48 2.29
C VAL A 334 0.88 -16.21 3.11
N GLN A 335 0.43 -14.96 3.14
CA GLN A 335 -0.75 -14.51 3.88
C GLN A 335 -2.03 -15.12 3.34
N ASP A 336 -2.22 -15.16 2.02
CA ASP A 336 -3.33 -15.88 1.37
C ASP A 336 -3.34 -17.38 1.70
N SER A 337 -2.16 -17.96 1.95
CA SER A 337 -2.01 -19.35 2.35
C SER A 337 -2.13 -19.56 3.86
N GLY A 338 -2.46 -18.52 4.64
CA GLY A 338 -2.66 -18.59 6.09
C GLY A 338 -1.38 -18.56 6.93
N GLY A 339 -0.27 -18.07 6.36
CA GLY A 339 0.98 -17.81 7.07
C GLY A 339 1.28 -16.31 7.22
N THR A 340 2.47 -15.99 7.72
CA THR A 340 2.97 -14.60 7.80
C THR A 340 4.49 -14.60 7.92
N LEU A 341 5.15 -13.58 7.38
CA LEU A 341 6.60 -13.34 7.58
C LEU A 341 6.92 -12.69 8.94
N GLY A 342 5.91 -12.43 9.77
CA GLY A 342 6.06 -11.74 11.06
C GLY A 342 6.35 -10.25 10.91
N SER A 343 6.52 -9.54 12.03
CA SER A 343 6.86 -8.12 12.01
C SER A 343 8.30 -7.93 11.54
N ASN A 344 8.46 -7.20 10.43
CA ASN A 344 9.74 -6.79 9.86
C ASN A 344 9.60 -5.36 9.31
N THR A 345 10.66 -4.72 8.80
CA THR A 345 10.57 -3.31 8.33
C THR A 345 9.52 -3.07 7.24
N VAL A 346 9.07 -4.12 6.53
CA VAL A 346 8.08 -4.03 5.46
C VAL A 346 6.67 -4.42 5.92
N VAL A 347 6.57 -5.39 6.82
CA VAL A 347 5.31 -6.01 7.29
C VAL A 347 4.89 -5.45 8.66
N GLY A 348 5.80 -4.82 9.39
CA GLY A 348 5.60 -4.28 10.74
C GLY A 348 4.78 -2.99 10.79
N ASP A 349 4.73 -2.23 9.69
CA ASP A 349 3.90 -1.02 9.53
C ASP A 349 2.44 -1.35 9.14
N LEU A 350 2.09 -2.63 9.01
CA LEU A 350 0.72 -3.03 8.68
C LEU A 350 -0.22 -2.83 9.88
N PRO A 351 -1.45 -2.30 9.67
CA PRO A 351 -2.46 -2.21 10.71
C PRO A 351 -2.70 -3.57 11.38
N ARG A 352 -2.94 -3.58 12.70
CA ARG A 352 -3.18 -4.81 13.48
C ARG A 352 -4.30 -5.69 12.90
N ASP A 353 -5.31 -5.09 12.26
CA ASP A 353 -6.41 -5.82 11.63
C ASP A 353 -5.97 -6.69 10.42
N VAL A 354 -4.83 -6.37 9.80
CA VAL A 354 -4.21 -7.17 8.71
C VAL A 354 -3.32 -8.29 9.26
N GLN A 355 -3.01 -8.27 10.55
CA GLN A 355 -2.24 -9.31 11.24
C GLN A 355 -3.14 -10.46 11.73
N ASP A 356 -4.45 -10.23 11.86
CA ASP A 356 -5.45 -11.22 12.27
C ASP A 356 -5.89 -12.11 11.09
N ILE A 357 -5.11 -13.17 10.82
CA ILE A 357 -5.22 -14.12 9.69
C ILE A 357 -6.66 -14.58 9.35
N HIS A 358 -7.60 -14.55 10.31
CA HIS A 358 -8.97 -15.02 10.14
C HIS A 358 -9.93 -14.05 9.42
N ASN A 359 -9.61 -12.74 9.34
CA ASN A 359 -10.49 -11.72 8.72
C ASN A 359 -9.91 -11.07 7.47
N LEU A 360 -8.87 -11.67 6.88
CA LEU A 360 -8.16 -11.05 5.76
C LEU A 360 -8.93 -11.20 4.44
N PRO A 361 -8.84 -10.17 3.57
CA PRO A 361 -9.35 -10.27 2.21
C PRO A 361 -8.60 -11.36 1.43
N ASN A 362 -9.32 -12.38 0.95
CA ASN A 362 -8.72 -13.41 0.09
C ASN A 362 -8.38 -12.81 -1.28
N THR A 363 -7.09 -12.81 -1.63
CA THR A 363 -6.59 -12.24 -2.88
C THR A 363 -6.43 -13.27 -4.01
N CYS A 364 -6.56 -14.58 -3.72
CA CYS A 364 -6.30 -15.69 -4.65
C CYS A 364 -4.87 -15.75 -5.22
N ALA A 365 -3.90 -15.02 -4.66
CA ALA A 365 -2.50 -15.06 -5.03
C ALA A 365 -1.89 -16.45 -4.74
N ALA A 366 -2.18 -17.06 -3.59
CA ALA A 366 -1.71 -18.41 -3.28
C ALA A 366 -2.21 -19.46 -4.29
N GLU A 367 -3.47 -19.34 -4.73
CA GLU A 367 -4.04 -20.24 -5.74
C GLU A 367 -3.32 -20.13 -7.09
N CYS A 368 -2.97 -18.91 -7.49
CA CYS A 368 -2.21 -18.65 -8.71
C CYS A 368 -0.77 -19.16 -8.60
N MET A 369 -0.17 -19.14 -7.40
CA MET A 369 1.18 -19.63 -7.16
C MET A 369 1.28 -21.17 -7.24
N ARG A 370 0.16 -21.91 -7.13
CA ARG A 370 0.16 -23.40 -7.22
C ARG A 370 0.71 -23.94 -8.54
N SER A 371 0.55 -23.22 -9.65
CA SER A 371 1.13 -23.61 -10.95
C SER A 371 2.65 -23.43 -11.01
N HIS A 372 3.24 -22.74 -10.03
CA HIS A 372 4.66 -22.37 -9.97
C HIS A 372 5.40 -23.01 -8.79
N LEU A 373 4.85 -24.07 -8.20
CA LEU A 373 5.48 -24.78 -7.08
C LEU A 373 6.86 -25.33 -7.43
N HIS A 374 7.09 -25.74 -8.68
CA HIS A 374 8.40 -26.21 -9.12
C HIS A 374 9.44 -25.07 -9.12
N ASP A 375 9.08 -23.88 -9.63
CA ASP A 375 9.95 -22.70 -9.60
C ASP A 375 10.29 -22.30 -8.15
N ALA A 376 9.32 -22.39 -7.23
CA ALA A 376 9.54 -22.14 -5.81
C ALA A 376 10.46 -23.17 -5.15
N LEU A 377 10.32 -24.46 -5.48
CA LEU A 377 11.20 -25.53 -5.00
C LEU A 377 12.63 -25.34 -5.49
N GLU A 378 12.81 -25.01 -6.78
CA GLU A 378 14.13 -24.71 -7.36
C GLU A 378 14.78 -23.51 -6.66
N PHE A 379 14.00 -22.45 -6.40
CA PHE A 379 14.47 -21.26 -5.69
C PHE A 379 14.97 -21.56 -4.28
N ILE A 380 14.24 -22.37 -3.50
CA ILE A 380 14.68 -22.72 -2.14
C ILE A 380 15.82 -23.75 -2.15
N ALA A 381 15.84 -24.63 -3.15
CA ALA A 381 16.88 -25.61 -3.34
C ALA A 381 18.21 -24.95 -3.70
N ASP A 382 18.25 -23.85 -4.46
CA ASP A 382 19.51 -23.21 -4.88
C ASP A 382 20.31 -22.65 -3.68
N VAL A 383 21.60 -22.99 -3.66
CA VAL A 383 22.55 -22.56 -2.62
C VAL A 383 22.92 -21.09 -2.76
N HIS A 384 22.93 -20.59 -3.98
CA HIS A 384 23.36 -19.23 -4.30
C HIS A 384 22.22 -18.22 -4.20
N THR A 385 21.00 -18.64 -3.86
CA THR A 385 19.82 -17.78 -3.78
C THR A 385 20.06 -16.52 -2.96
N LEU A 386 20.71 -16.61 -1.80
CA LEU A 386 20.97 -15.45 -0.94
C LEU A 386 21.86 -14.41 -1.67
N THR A 387 22.93 -14.87 -2.30
CA THR A 387 23.83 -14.02 -3.08
C THR A 387 23.13 -13.44 -4.31
N LYS A 388 22.34 -14.25 -5.02
CA LYS A 388 21.61 -13.82 -6.22
C LYS A 388 20.56 -12.77 -5.89
N VAL A 389 19.78 -12.95 -4.81
CA VAL A 389 18.81 -11.96 -4.34
C VAL A 389 19.51 -10.65 -4.01
N LYS A 390 20.63 -10.71 -3.26
CA LYS A 390 21.43 -9.53 -2.93
C LYS A 390 21.94 -8.78 -4.18
N SER A 391 22.39 -9.50 -5.21
CA SER A 391 22.90 -8.88 -6.45
C SER A 391 21.83 -8.39 -7.42
N ASN A 392 20.63 -8.97 -7.39
CA ASN A 392 19.60 -8.75 -8.41
C ASN A 392 18.51 -7.76 -7.95
N CYS A 393 18.34 -7.54 -6.65
CA CYS A 393 17.36 -6.57 -6.14
C CYS A 393 17.94 -5.15 -6.15
N ARG A 394 17.10 -4.17 -6.45
CA ARG A 394 17.46 -2.75 -6.28
C ARG A 394 17.26 -2.40 -4.82
N SER A 395 18.34 -2.13 -4.08
CA SER A 395 18.26 -1.71 -2.68
C SER A 395 17.35 -0.49 -2.57
N SER A 396 16.22 -0.65 -1.87
CA SER A 396 15.42 0.49 -1.43
C SER A 396 15.79 0.83 0.00
N VAL A 397 15.58 2.09 0.37
CA VAL A 397 15.95 2.62 1.68
C VAL A 397 15.11 1.92 2.75
N GLY A 398 15.62 0.87 3.40
CA GLY A 398 14.93 0.28 4.56
C GLY A 398 15.30 -1.14 4.98
N LEU A 399 15.82 -2.00 4.09
CA LEU A 399 16.14 -3.39 4.44
C LEU A 399 17.65 -3.61 4.56
N ASN A 400 18.07 -4.38 5.58
CA ASN A 400 19.45 -4.85 5.66
C ASN A 400 19.67 -5.92 4.58
N GLU A 401 20.56 -5.63 3.62
CA GLU A 401 20.92 -6.50 2.50
C GLU A 401 21.28 -7.93 2.91
N ASP A 402 21.83 -8.11 4.11
CA ASP A 402 22.27 -9.41 4.61
C ASP A 402 21.11 -10.28 5.15
N THR A 403 19.94 -9.69 5.42
CA THR A 403 18.79 -10.40 6.01
C THR A 403 17.66 -10.65 5.02
N MET A 404 17.53 -9.81 4.00
CA MET A 404 16.46 -9.85 3.02
C MET A 404 16.37 -11.17 2.25
N GLY A 405 17.50 -11.70 1.76
CA GLY A 405 17.52 -12.98 1.05
C GLY A 405 17.03 -14.13 1.94
N GLY A 406 17.37 -14.10 3.24
CA GLY A 406 16.90 -15.05 4.23
C GLY A 406 15.39 -14.95 4.45
N LEU A 407 14.85 -13.73 4.57
CA LEU A 407 13.42 -13.48 4.72
C LEU A 407 12.60 -14.00 3.53
N VAL A 408 13.01 -13.68 2.30
CA VAL A 408 12.36 -14.15 1.07
C VAL A 408 12.38 -15.68 0.99
N LYS A 409 13.54 -16.28 1.27
CA LYS A 409 13.71 -17.73 1.23
C LYS A 409 12.84 -18.43 2.29
N ALA A 410 12.85 -17.92 3.52
CA ALA A 410 12.00 -18.42 4.60
C ALA A 410 10.50 -18.30 4.26
N GLY A 411 10.09 -17.20 3.63
CA GLY A 411 8.71 -16.99 3.18
C GLY A 411 8.25 -17.99 2.13
N ILE A 412 9.04 -18.18 1.07
CA ILE A 412 8.73 -19.18 0.04
C ILE A 412 8.72 -20.60 0.65
N SER A 413 9.63 -20.90 1.57
CA SER A 413 9.63 -22.16 2.30
C SER A 413 8.38 -22.36 3.15
N GLN A 414 7.90 -21.32 3.83
CA GLN A 414 6.67 -21.35 4.61
C GLN A 414 5.44 -21.61 3.72
N TYR A 415 5.33 -20.92 2.59
CA TYR A 415 4.28 -21.16 1.60
C TYR A 415 4.31 -22.61 1.07
N LEU A 416 5.50 -23.11 0.67
CA LEU A 416 5.65 -24.48 0.20
C LEU A 416 5.27 -25.51 1.26
N ALA A 417 5.65 -25.29 2.51
CA ALA A 417 5.29 -26.16 3.62
C ALA A 417 3.76 -26.25 3.78
N LEU A 418 3.08 -25.11 3.73
CA LEU A 418 1.62 -25.05 3.81
C LEU A 418 0.96 -25.75 2.62
N GLU A 419 1.44 -25.51 1.40
CA GLU A 419 0.82 -26.09 0.21
C GLU A 419 1.05 -27.60 0.09
N ILE A 420 2.23 -28.10 0.45
CA ILE A 420 2.51 -29.54 0.50
C ILE A 420 1.65 -30.20 1.58
N THR A 421 1.54 -29.59 2.76
CA THR A 421 0.70 -30.12 3.84
C THR A 421 -0.77 -30.19 3.41
N ARG A 422 -1.30 -29.18 2.70
CA ARG A 422 -2.67 -29.22 2.15
C ARG A 422 -2.87 -30.31 1.09
N GLY A 423 -1.85 -30.54 0.27
CA GLY A 423 -1.85 -31.59 -0.76
C GLY A 423 -1.63 -33.00 -0.22
N ASN A 424 -1.14 -33.14 1.02
CA ASN A 424 -1.04 -34.40 1.74
C ASN A 424 -2.42 -34.79 2.28
N SER A 425 -3.22 -35.44 1.43
CA SER A 425 -4.33 -36.28 1.89
C SER A 425 -3.80 -37.60 2.48
N ARG A 426 -4.67 -38.58 2.77
CA ARG A 426 -4.27 -39.90 3.31
C ARG A 426 -3.17 -40.61 2.50
N ASP A 427 -2.99 -40.28 1.21
CA ASP A 427 -2.05 -40.96 0.31
C ASP A 427 -0.72 -40.20 0.08
N ASN A 428 -0.43 -39.11 0.80
CA ASN A 428 0.82 -38.33 0.66
C ASN A 428 1.15 -37.90 -0.80
N ARG A 429 0.13 -37.59 -1.62
CA ARG A 429 0.28 -37.33 -3.07
C ARG A 429 1.21 -36.17 -3.40
N ALA A 430 1.22 -35.12 -2.57
CA ALA A 430 2.08 -33.97 -2.80
C ALA A 430 3.57 -34.35 -2.70
N ILE A 431 3.93 -35.23 -1.77
CA ILE A 431 5.31 -35.72 -1.64
C ILE A 431 5.70 -36.55 -2.84
N THR A 432 4.86 -37.48 -3.27
CA THR A 432 5.14 -38.27 -4.48
C THR A 432 5.33 -37.40 -5.71
N LYS A 433 4.63 -36.26 -5.79
CA LYS A 433 4.72 -35.34 -6.93
C LYS A 433 5.93 -34.39 -6.86
N TYR A 434 6.21 -33.83 -5.69
CA TYR A 434 7.17 -32.73 -5.53
C TYR A 434 8.49 -33.15 -4.89
N LEU A 435 8.49 -34.23 -4.12
CA LEU A 435 9.63 -34.81 -3.42
C LEU A 435 9.74 -36.33 -3.68
N PRO A 436 9.70 -36.80 -4.95
CA PRO A 436 9.73 -38.23 -5.27
C PRO A 436 11.01 -38.95 -4.80
N TRP A 437 12.10 -38.18 -4.63
CA TRP A 437 13.38 -38.65 -4.10
C TRP A 437 13.27 -39.11 -2.64
N LEU A 438 12.34 -38.56 -1.87
CA LEU A 438 12.22 -38.87 -0.45
C LEU A 438 11.81 -40.33 -0.22
N ASN A 439 10.96 -40.89 -1.09
CA ASN A 439 10.51 -42.28 -0.98
C ASN A 439 11.44 -43.27 -1.70
N ASN A 440 12.46 -42.78 -2.41
CA ASN A 440 13.41 -43.59 -3.17
C ASN A 440 14.84 -43.17 -2.82
N PRO A 441 15.29 -43.39 -1.56
CA PRO A 441 16.64 -43.05 -1.17
C PRO A 441 17.66 -43.84 -2.00
N PRO A 442 18.78 -43.21 -2.39
CA PRO A 442 19.87 -43.91 -3.06
C PRO A 442 20.38 -45.06 -2.20
N THR A 443 20.57 -46.23 -2.82
CA THR A 443 21.09 -47.41 -2.11
C THR A 443 22.60 -47.30 -1.90
N THR A 444 23.12 -47.94 -0.85
CA THR A 444 24.57 -47.97 -0.53
C THR A 444 25.45 -48.54 -1.65
N VAL A 445 24.87 -49.19 -2.65
CA VAL A 445 25.56 -49.74 -3.83
C VAL A 445 25.75 -48.68 -4.93
N GLN A 446 24.98 -47.59 -4.92
CA GLN A 446 25.03 -46.49 -5.89
C GLN A 446 25.80 -45.28 -5.31
N GLN A 447 27.05 -45.50 -4.89
CA GLN A 447 27.90 -44.44 -4.34
C GLN A 447 28.69 -43.74 -5.43
N GLY A 448 28.41 -42.45 -5.64
CA GLY A 448 29.15 -41.60 -6.56
C GLY A 448 29.09 -40.13 -6.18
N PRO A 449 30.01 -39.29 -6.72
CA PRO A 449 30.04 -37.85 -6.43
C PRO A 449 28.75 -37.11 -6.79
N ARG A 450 28.00 -37.61 -7.79
CA ARG A 450 26.75 -37.03 -8.23
C ARG A 450 25.64 -37.28 -7.21
N GLU A 451 25.49 -38.52 -6.79
CA GLU A 451 24.51 -38.96 -5.79
C GLU A 451 24.73 -38.25 -4.45
N PHE A 452 26.00 -37.98 -4.10
CA PHE A 452 26.34 -37.15 -2.94
C PHE A 452 25.82 -35.71 -3.07
N ILE A 453 26.09 -35.04 -4.20
CA ILE A 453 25.62 -33.67 -4.45
C ILE A 453 24.10 -33.60 -4.41
N ASP A 454 23.43 -34.60 -4.99
CA ASP A 454 21.98 -34.71 -4.98
C ASP A 454 21.45 -34.89 -3.54
N CYS A 455 22.08 -35.73 -2.71
CA CYS A 455 21.72 -35.88 -1.29
C CYS A 455 21.89 -34.57 -0.50
N VAL A 456 22.98 -33.84 -0.69
CA VAL A 456 23.18 -32.53 -0.05
C VAL A 456 22.08 -31.55 -0.46
N SER A 457 21.73 -31.54 -1.75
CA SER A 457 20.65 -30.70 -2.28
C SER A 457 19.30 -31.06 -1.65
N HIS A 458 18.98 -32.36 -1.55
CA HIS A 458 17.77 -32.88 -0.92
C HIS A 458 17.67 -32.52 0.56
N ILE A 459 18.74 -32.71 1.34
CA ILE A 459 18.77 -32.36 2.77
C ILE A 459 18.66 -30.85 2.98
N ARG A 460 19.29 -30.03 2.13
CA ARG A 460 19.13 -28.57 2.18
C ARG A 460 17.69 -28.16 1.89
N LEU A 461 17.08 -28.74 0.84
CA LEU A 461 15.69 -28.49 0.48
C LEU A 461 14.74 -28.85 1.64
N LEU A 462 14.95 -30.03 2.24
CA LEU A 462 14.20 -30.50 3.40
C LEU A 462 14.35 -29.57 4.61
N SER A 463 15.57 -29.10 4.88
CA SER A 463 15.85 -28.19 5.99
C SER A 463 15.08 -26.87 5.85
N TRP A 464 15.06 -26.30 4.63
CA TRP A 464 14.28 -25.09 4.34
C TRP A 464 12.78 -25.36 4.48
N LEU A 465 12.28 -26.48 3.98
CA LEU A 465 10.87 -26.84 4.07
C LEU A 465 10.41 -27.01 5.53
N LEU A 466 11.20 -27.70 6.36
CA LEU A 466 10.94 -27.86 7.79
C LEU A 466 11.05 -26.53 8.53
N LEU A 467 12.02 -25.69 8.20
CA LEU A 467 12.13 -24.34 8.75
C LEU A 467 10.88 -23.50 8.43
N GLY A 468 10.34 -23.62 7.21
CA GLY A 468 9.08 -22.99 6.82
C GLY A 468 7.90 -23.44 7.68
N ALA A 469 7.76 -24.75 7.89
CA ALA A 469 6.72 -25.33 8.75
C ALA A 469 6.84 -24.87 10.22
N LEU A 470 8.07 -24.85 10.74
CA LEU A 470 8.36 -24.36 12.10
C LEU A 470 8.06 -22.87 12.23
N THR A 471 8.44 -22.06 11.22
CA THR A 471 8.20 -20.61 11.20
C THR A 471 6.70 -20.32 11.21
N HIS A 472 5.90 -21.05 10.42
CA HIS A 472 4.44 -20.98 10.47
C HIS A 472 3.91 -21.31 11.88
N THR A 473 4.35 -22.42 12.45
CA THR A 473 3.91 -22.86 13.78
C THR A 473 4.26 -21.84 14.86
N CYS A 474 5.46 -21.24 14.81
CA CYS A 474 5.90 -20.24 15.78
C CYS A 474 5.14 -18.92 15.67
N LEU A 475 4.85 -18.46 14.44
CA LEU A 475 4.24 -17.15 14.22
C LEU A 475 2.72 -17.17 14.35
N VAL A 476 2.07 -18.26 13.91
CA VAL A 476 0.60 -18.38 13.93
C VAL A 476 0.11 -19.05 15.22
N GLY A 477 0.96 -19.84 15.88
CA GLY A 477 0.67 -20.46 17.18
C GLY A 477 -0.57 -21.36 17.16
N SER A 478 -1.26 -21.45 18.31
CA SER A 478 -2.50 -22.22 18.50
C SER A 478 -3.69 -21.71 17.67
N SER A 479 -3.54 -20.57 17.00
CA SER A 479 -4.54 -19.91 16.15
C SER A 479 -4.59 -20.50 14.73
N ALA A 480 -3.66 -21.39 14.37
CA ALA A 480 -3.61 -22.01 13.07
C ALA A 480 -4.76 -23.01 12.90
N SER A 481 -5.52 -22.89 11.79
CA SER A 481 -6.57 -23.84 11.41
C SER A 481 -6.02 -25.23 11.01
N MET A 482 -4.71 -25.35 10.89
CA MET A 482 -3.99 -26.44 10.25
C MET A 482 -2.63 -26.61 10.92
N VAL A 483 -2.30 -27.84 11.30
CA VAL A 483 -0.95 -28.20 11.72
C VAL A 483 -0.09 -28.32 10.46
N CYS A 484 0.94 -27.48 10.32
CA CYS A 484 1.83 -27.51 9.16
C CYS A 484 2.80 -28.69 9.26
N GLN A 485 2.47 -29.80 8.59
CA GLN A 485 3.29 -31.02 8.49
C GLN A 485 3.51 -31.40 7.03
N PRO A 486 4.50 -30.78 6.35
CA PRO A 486 4.77 -31.07 4.96
C PRO A 486 5.41 -32.44 4.75
N ILE A 487 6.03 -33.00 5.79
CA ILE A 487 6.72 -34.27 5.79
C ILE A 487 6.05 -35.22 6.80
N PRO A 488 5.56 -36.39 6.37
CA PRO A 488 4.92 -37.37 7.22
C PRO A 488 5.99 -38.07 8.09
N PRO A 489 5.64 -38.45 9.33
CA PRO A 489 6.57 -39.12 10.23
C PRO A 489 7.08 -40.45 9.68
N GLU A 490 6.31 -41.12 8.81
CA GLU A 490 6.70 -42.37 8.15
C GLU A 490 7.91 -42.19 7.21
N ALA A 491 8.14 -40.97 6.69
CA ALA A 491 9.31 -40.70 5.85
C ALA A 491 10.63 -40.56 6.65
N SER A 492 10.58 -40.65 7.98
CA SER A 492 11.74 -40.49 8.87
C SER A 492 12.88 -41.46 8.56
N CYS A 493 12.58 -42.74 8.25
CA CYS A 493 13.59 -43.72 7.88
C CYS A 493 14.31 -43.33 6.58
N HIS A 494 13.58 -42.88 5.57
CA HIS A 494 14.17 -42.45 4.30
C HIS A 494 15.02 -41.18 4.43
N ILE A 495 14.67 -40.28 5.35
CA ILE A 495 15.51 -39.12 5.69
C ILE A 495 16.82 -39.61 6.31
N ALA A 496 16.75 -40.57 7.24
CA ALA A 496 17.93 -41.16 7.85
C ALA A 496 18.84 -41.83 6.80
N ASP A 497 18.27 -42.55 5.82
CA ASP A 497 19.04 -43.16 4.72
C ASP A 497 19.83 -42.11 3.92
N HIS A 498 19.21 -40.97 3.60
CA HIS A 498 19.88 -39.87 2.88
C HIS A 498 21.02 -39.25 3.71
N ILE A 499 20.82 -39.06 5.02
CA ILE A 499 21.84 -38.53 5.93
C ILE A 499 22.99 -39.53 6.12
N GLN A 500 22.68 -40.82 6.20
CA GLN A 500 23.67 -41.89 6.29
C GLN A 500 24.54 -41.94 5.03
N LEU A 501 23.94 -41.83 3.83
CA LEU A 501 24.70 -41.84 2.58
C LEU A 501 25.64 -40.63 2.46
N TRP A 502 25.20 -39.45 2.90
CA TRP A 502 26.05 -38.25 3.01
C TRP A 502 27.25 -38.48 3.95
N THR A 503 27.01 -39.12 5.09
CA THR A 503 28.04 -39.44 6.08
C THR A 503 29.08 -40.42 5.51
N VAL A 504 28.63 -41.51 4.90
CA VAL A 504 29.51 -42.54 4.33
C VAL A 504 30.37 -41.97 3.20
N TYR A 505 29.81 -41.10 2.35
CA TYR A 505 30.61 -40.47 1.29
C TYR A 505 31.70 -39.54 1.85
N LEU A 506 31.38 -38.74 2.88
CA LEU A 506 32.38 -37.90 3.54
C LEU A 506 33.50 -38.74 4.17
N GLU A 507 33.18 -39.87 4.82
CA GLU A 507 34.18 -40.79 5.35
C GLU A 507 35.06 -41.41 4.25
N GLN A 508 34.50 -41.75 3.10
CA GLN A 508 35.26 -42.27 1.96
C GLN A 508 36.15 -41.19 1.30
N GLY A 509 35.68 -39.94 1.26
CA GLY A 509 36.42 -38.79 0.72
C GLY A 509 37.47 -38.21 1.67
N ALA A 510 37.42 -38.56 2.95
CA ALA A 510 38.30 -38.06 4.01
C ALA A 510 39.79 -38.45 3.82
N GLY A 511 40.08 -39.43 2.96
CA GLY A 511 41.43 -39.95 2.74
C GLY A 511 41.86 -40.93 3.82
N SER A 512 43.15 -41.28 3.85
CA SER A 512 43.68 -42.26 4.82
C SER A 512 43.61 -41.74 6.26
N PRO A 513 43.35 -42.62 7.25
CA PRO A 513 43.35 -42.28 8.67
C PRO A 513 44.66 -41.59 9.06
N GLY A 514 44.57 -40.41 9.70
CA GLY A 514 45.72 -39.62 10.15
C GLY A 514 46.17 -38.48 9.22
N SER A 515 45.49 -38.26 8.09
CA SER A 515 45.67 -37.04 7.27
C SER A 515 44.91 -35.84 7.86
N ASP A 516 45.37 -34.61 7.61
CA ASP A 516 44.68 -33.38 8.05
C ASP A 516 43.25 -33.28 7.49
N THR A 517 43.04 -33.77 6.28
CA THR A 517 41.71 -33.89 5.65
C THR A 517 40.82 -34.89 6.37
N TYR A 518 41.39 -36.01 6.84
CA TYR A 518 40.65 -37.01 7.61
C TYR A 518 40.22 -36.46 8.97
N SER A 519 41.14 -35.82 9.69
CA SER A 519 40.86 -35.20 10.98
C SER A 519 39.81 -34.08 10.87
N SER A 520 39.90 -33.24 9.84
CA SER A 520 38.93 -32.18 9.59
C SER A 520 37.54 -32.74 9.24
N THR A 521 37.48 -33.75 8.38
CA THR A 521 36.21 -34.37 7.98
C THR A 521 35.55 -35.11 9.14
N SER A 522 36.33 -35.83 9.95
CA SER A 522 35.85 -36.51 11.15
C SER A 522 35.31 -35.52 12.19
N ALA A 523 35.97 -34.37 12.37
CA ALA A 523 35.48 -33.31 13.24
C ALA A 523 34.14 -32.73 12.76
N ILE A 524 34.00 -32.46 11.45
CA ILE A 524 32.76 -31.96 10.84
C ILE A 524 31.62 -32.98 11.01
N LEU A 525 31.87 -34.25 10.75
CA LEU A 525 30.88 -35.32 10.91
C LEU A 525 30.45 -35.48 12.36
N THR A 526 31.40 -35.43 13.30
CA THR A 526 31.11 -35.55 14.74
C THR A 526 30.26 -34.38 15.23
N ASP A 527 30.60 -33.14 14.85
CA ASP A 527 29.80 -31.94 15.20
C ASP A 527 28.39 -31.99 14.57
N PHE A 528 28.29 -32.44 13.32
CA PHE A 528 27.00 -32.64 12.66
C PHE A 528 26.13 -33.65 13.41
N TRP A 529 26.63 -34.86 13.66
CA TRP A 529 25.86 -35.91 14.33
C TRP A 529 25.56 -35.53 15.79
N ALA A 530 26.44 -34.82 16.48
CA ALA A 530 26.14 -34.29 17.82
C ALA A 530 24.90 -33.38 17.84
N LYS A 531 24.67 -32.61 16.76
CA LYS A 531 23.51 -31.71 16.61
C LYS A 531 22.26 -32.43 16.09
N VAL A 532 22.42 -33.41 15.20
CA VAL A 532 21.30 -34.07 14.51
C VAL A 532 20.78 -35.32 15.24
N THR A 533 21.65 -36.11 15.86
CA THR A 533 21.29 -37.37 16.54
C THR A 533 20.16 -37.22 17.57
N PRO A 534 20.13 -36.19 18.44
CA PRO A 534 19.03 -36.02 19.40
C PRO A 534 17.66 -35.89 18.73
N GLY A 535 17.60 -35.15 17.61
CA GLY A 535 16.37 -34.95 16.85
C GLY A 535 15.92 -36.23 16.13
N ILE A 536 16.85 -36.99 15.54
CA ILE A 536 16.56 -38.28 14.92
C ILE A 536 16.07 -39.29 15.97
N LEU A 537 16.74 -39.39 17.12
CA LEU A 537 16.32 -40.30 18.19
C LEU A 537 14.93 -39.96 18.73
N GLN A 538 14.62 -38.67 18.87
CA GLN A 538 13.29 -38.22 19.26
C GLN A 538 12.24 -38.58 18.20
N LEU A 539 12.53 -38.36 16.92
CA LEU A 539 11.65 -38.75 15.80
C LEU A 539 11.41 -40.26 15.76
N VAL A 540 12.46 -41.07 15.89
CA VAL A 540 12.37 -42.54 15.93
C VAL A 540 11.59 -43.02 17.15
N SER A 541 11.71 -42.35 18.31
CA SER A 541 10.92 -42.70 19.51
C SER A 541 9.41 -42.45 19.35
N HIS A 542 9.00 -41.57 18.44
CA HIS A 542 7.60 -41.27 18.11
C HIS A 542 7.09 -42.01 16.87
N SER A 543 7.99 -42.52 16.04
CA SER A 543 7.71 -43.39 14.90
C SER A 543 7.27 -44.75 15.40
N LYS A 544 5.95 -44.99 15.43
CA LYS A 544 5.40 -46.34 15.62
C LYS A 544 5.57 -47.11 14.32
N VAL A 545 6.76 -47.67 14.10
CA VAL A 545 6.90 -48.86 13.27
C VAL A 545 6.33 -50.06 14.02
#